data_AF-A0A9X6AI59-F1
#
_entry.id   AF-A0A9X6AI59-F1
#
_cell.length_a   1.000
_cell.length_b   1.000
_cell.length_c   1.000
_cell.angle_alpha   90.00
_cell.angle_beta   90.00
_cell.angle_gamma   90.00
#
_symmetry.space_group_name_H-M   'P 1'
#
loop_
_entity.id
_entity.type
_entity.pdbx_description
1 polymer ?
#
loop_
_entity_poly.entity_id
_entity_poly.type
_entity_poly.pdbx_seq_one_letter_code
_entity_poly.pdbx_strand_id
1 'polypeptide(L)' 'LKVLREAGLVVVRKDGTKRYYRADRAGMGPLAAYLESMWGDSLDALAALAEQAEREEEQK' A
#
# COMPACT_ATOMS: atom_id res chain seq x y z
N LEU A 1 9.38 -14.35 2.99
CA LEU A 1 8.96 -13.47 4.11
C LEU A 1 10.13 -12.98 5.00
N LYS A 2 11.39 -13.10 4.57
CA LYS A 2 12.55 -12.64 5.37
C LYS A 2 12.57 -11.11 5.52
N VAL A 3 12.44 -10.40 4.41
CA VAL A 3 12.41 -8.92 4.37
C VAL A 3 11.26 -8.35 5.20
N LEU A 4 10.05 -8.89 5.07
CA LEU A 4 8.89 -8.42 5.85
C LEU A 4 9.06 -8.66 7.36
N ARG A 5 9.74 -9.74 7.75
CA ARG A 5 10.07 -10.00 9.16
C ARG A 5 11.11 -8.98 9.64
N GLU A 6 12.14 -8.72 8.85
CA GLU A 6 13.21 -7.76 9.17
C GLU A 6 12.67 -6.33 9.28
N ALA A 7 11.70 -5.98 8.44
CA ALA A 7 10.97 -4.70 8.50
C ALA A 7 9.92 -4.63 9.63
N GLY A 8 9.75 -5.69 10.44
CA GLY A 8 8.79 -5.70 11.55
C GLY A 8 7.31 -5.81 11.13
N LEU A 9 7.02 -6.14 9.87
CA LEU A 9 5.65 -6.21 9.36
C LEU A 9 4.99 -7.56 9.62
N VAL A 10 5.79 -8.61 9.88
CA VAL A 10 5.30 -9.95 10.20
C VAL A 10 6.04 -10.56 11.38
N VAL A 11 5.28 -11.24 12.25
CA VAL A 11 5.82 -12.07 13.33
C VAL A 11 5.92 -13.51 12.88
N VAL A 12 6.93 -14.22 13.41
CA VAL A 12 7.21 -15.62 13.07
C VAL A 12 7.14 -16.48 14.33
N ARG A 13 6.34 -17.54 14.28
CA ARG A 13 6.31 -18.60 15.28
C ARG A 13 6.86 -19.89 14.66
N LYS A 14 7.86 -20.49 15.30
CA LYS A 14 8.36 -21.83 14.92
C LYS A 14 7.60 -22.90 15.69
N ASP A 15 7.28 -23.99 15.02
CA ASP A 15 6.57 -25.13 15.58
C ASP A 15 7.16 -26.42 14.99
N GLY A 16 8.12 -27.01 15.71
CA GLY A 16 8.98 -28.07 15.19
C GLY A 16 9.70 -27.64 13.91
N THR A 17 9.46 -28.37 12.82
CA THR A 17 10.02 -28.08 11.49
C THR A 17 9.21 -27.03 10.71
N LYS A 18 8.05 -26.61 11.23
CA LYS A 18 7.15 -25.64 10.57
C LYS A 18 7.43 -24.21 11.03
N ARG A 19 7.19 -23.25 10.13
CA ARG A 19 7.23 -21.81 10.41
C ARG A 19 5.89 -21.20 10.05
N TYR A 20 5.24 -20.59 11.04
CA TYR A 20 4.01 -19.84 10.87
C TYR A 20 4.31 -18.35 10.88
N TYR A 21 3.70 -17.64 9.95
CA TYR A 21 3.86 -16.19 9.78
C TYR A 21 2.51 -15.53 9.99
N ARG A 22 2.50 -14.42 10.74
CA ARG A 22 1.30 -13.60 10.93
C ARG A 22 1.67 -12.14 10.69
N ALA A 23 0.76 -11.40 10.07
CA ALA A 23 0.81 -9.95 10.06
C ALA A 23 0.93 -9.39 11.50
N ASP A 24 1.82 -8.43 11.67
CA ASP A 24 1.89 -7.62 12.89
C ASP A 24 1.03 -6.37 12.70
N ARG A 25 -0.06 -6.26 13.46
CA ARG A 25 -0.95 -5.09 13.36
C ARG A 25 -0.25 -3.78 13.75
N ALA A 26 0.68 -3.84 14.70
CA ALA A 26 1.42 -2.65 15.13
C ALA A 26 2.39 -2.19 14.02
N GLY A 27 3.17 -3.11 13.46
CA GLY A 27 4.09 -2.83 12.36
C GLY A 27 3.37 -2.43 11.05
N MET A 28 2.17 -2.96 10.80
CA MET A 28 1.36 -2.59 9.64
C MET A 28 0.63 -1.26 9.80
N GLY A 29 0.46 -0.72 11.01
CA GLY A 29 -0.26 0.54 11.23
C GLY A 29 0.30 1.71 10.39
N PRO A 30 1.61 2.00 10.47
CA PRO A 30 2.24 3.04 9.67
C PRO A 30 2.30 2.75 8.16
N LEU A 31 2.17 1.48 7.74
CA LEU A 31 2.25 1.10 6.34
C LEU A 31 1.10 1.67 5.51
N ALA A 32 -0.10 1.76 6.08
CA ALA A 32 -1.27 2.31 5.40
C ALA A 32 -1.03 3.78 4.99
N ALA A 33 -0.64 4.62 5.96
CA ALA A 33 -0.34 6.03 5.71
C ALA A 33 0.80 6.24 4.69
N TYR A 34 1.82 5.36 4.72
CA TYR A 34 2.88 5.39 3.72
C TYR A 34 2.36 5.09 2.30
N LEU A 35 1.56 4.04 2.14
CA LEU A 35 0.96 3.70 0.84
C LEU A 35 0.00 4.79 0.34
N GLU A 36 -0.78 5.39 1.24
CA GLU A 36 -1.64 6.53 0.93
C GLU A 36 -0.82 7.73 0.43
N SER A 37 0.26 8.09 1.13
CA SER A 37 1.14 9.20 0.70
C SER A 37 1.86 8.92 -0.63
N MET A 38 2.18 7.67 -0.92
CA MET A 38 2.88 7.28 -2.15
C MET A 38 1.98 7.46 -3.38
N TRP A 39 0.68 7.21 -3.24
CA TRP A 39 -0.26 7.24 -4.36
C TRP A 39 -1.17 8.46 -4.39
N GLY A 40 -1.33 9.20 -3.29
CA GLY A 40 -2.21 10.37 -3.21
C GLY A 40 -1.99 11.35 -4.37
N ASP A 41 -0.78 11.89 -4.49
CA ASP A 41 -0.45 12.88 -5.52
C ASP A 41 -0.64 12.35 -6.95
N SER A 42 -0.41 11.05 -7.16
CA SER A 42 -0.55 10.42 -8.48
C SER A 42 -2.03 10.21 -8.85
N LEU A 43 -2.87 9.88 -7.87
CA LEU A 43 -4.31 9.74 -8.05
C LEU A 43 -4.98 11.09 -8.30
N ASP A 44 -4.55 12.13 -7.58
CA ASP A 44 -5.04 13.50 -7.78
C ASP A 44 -4.69 14.01 -9.19
N ALA A 45 -3.45 13.77 -9.63
CA ALA A 45 -3.02 14.13 -10.98
C ALA A 45 -3.83 13.37 -12.05
N LEU A 46 -4.10 12.08 -11.83
CA LEU A 46 -4.89 11.28 -12.76
C LEU A 46 -6.35 11.75 -12.83
N ALA A 47 -6.95 12.11 -11.69
CA ALA A 47 -8.30 12.66 -11.63
C ALA A 47 -8.41 13.98 -12.41
N ALA A 48 -7.45 14.91 -12.21
CA ALA A 48 -7.42 16.17 -12.93
C ALA A 48 -7.30 15.98 -14.46
N LEU A 49 -6.49 15.02 -14.89
CA LEU A 49 -6.37 14.67 -16.32
C LEU A 49 -7.65 14.07 -16.88
N ALA A 50 -8.35 13.22 -16.12
CA ALA A 50 -9.62 12.64 -16.54
C ALA A 50 -10.70 13.72 -16.71
N GLU A 51 -10.84 14.64 -15.74
CA GLU A 51 -11.78 15.76 -15.84
C GLU A 51 -11.48 16.69 -17.03
N GLN A 52 -10.18 16.90 -17.32
CA GLN A 52 -9.78 17.70 -18.46
C GLN A 52 -10.17 17.03 -19.79
N ALA A 53 -9.97 15.72 -19.90
CA ALA A 53 -10.37 14.95 -21.08
C ALA A 53 -11.89 14.98 -21.30
N GLU A 54 -12.69 14.85 -20.24
CA GLU A 54 -14.16 14.95 -20.33
C GLU A 54 -14.60 16.33 -20.84
N ARG A 55 -14.03 17.41 -20.31
CA ARG A 55 -14.34 18.79 -20.78
C ARG A 55 -13.96 19.02 -22.25
N GLU A 56 -12.91 18.37 -22.73
CA GLU A 56 -12.47 18.47 -24.13
C GLU A 56 -13.37 17.65 -25.07
N GLU A 57 -13.91 16.51 -24.61
CA GLU A 57 -14.92 15.75 -25.36
C GLU A 57 -16.25 16.49 -25.46
N GLU A 58 -16.72 17.15 -24.39
CA GLU A 58 -17.99 17.91 -24.39
C GLU A 58 -17.98 19.16 -25.28
N GLN A 59 -16.79 19.74 -25.52
CA GLN A 59 -16.63 20.94 -26.34
C GLN A 59 -16.52 20.66 -27.85
N LYS A 60 -16.47 19.38 -28.24
CA LYS A 60 -16.20 18.94 -29.62
C LYS A 60 -17.47 18.50 -30.33
#